data_AF-A0A352RXH2-F1
#
_entry.id   AF-A0A352RXH2-F1
#
_cell.length_a   1.000
_cell.length_b   1.000
_cell.length_c   1.000
_cell.angle_alpha   90.00
_cell.angle_beta   90.00
_cell.angle_gamma   90.00
#
_symmetry.space_group_name_H-M   'P 1'
#
loop_
_entity.id
_entity.type
_entity.pdbx_description
1 polymer ?
#
loop_
_entity_poly.entity_id
_entity_poly.type
_entity_poly.pdbx_seq_one_letter_code
_entity_poly.pdbx_strand_id
1 'polypeptide(L)' 'MPQAPKHPTMHADRGQCRAIDLVDKITLIDGHWQPRVVAEMNDYQFKVVKVEGEFQWH' A
#
# COMPACT_ATOMS: atom_id res chain seq x y z
N MET A 1 -29.26 12.43 22.12
CA MET A 1 -27.84 12.66 21.75
C MET A 1 -27.29 11.35 21.20
N PRO A 2 -27.16 11.15 19.89
CA PRO A 2 -26.50 9.94 19.37
C PRO A 2 -24.99 10.15 19.40
N GLN A 3 -24.27 9.27 20.08
CA GLN A 3 -22.80 9.26 20.07
C GLN A 3 -22.30 8.68 18.75
N ALA A 4 -21.36 9.38 18.11
CA ALA A 4 -20.65 8.93 16.91
C ALA A 4 -19.70 7.76 17.22
N PRO A 5 -19.46 6.82 16.27
CA PRO A 5 -18.57 5.69 16.50
C PRO A 5 -17.11 6.17 16.56
N LYS A 6 -16.41 5.76 17.61
CA LYS A 6 -14.97 6.00 17.78
C LYS A 6 -14.21 5.01 16.90
N HIS A 7 -13.82 5.44 15.70
CA HIS A 7 -12.79 4.72 14.95
C HIS A 7 -11.48 4.79 15.76
N PRO A 8 -10.77 3.67 16.00
CA PRO A 8 -9.47 3.72 16.62
C PRO A 8 -8.56 4.56 15.73
N THR A 9 -8.03 5.64 16.29
CA THR A 9 -7.02 6.48 15.66
C THR A 9 -5.76 5.62 15.54
N MET A 10 -5.63 4.93 14.42
CA MET A 10 -4.35 4.42 13.98
C MET A 10 -3.49 5.67 13.80
N HIS A 11 -2.56 5.93 14.72
CA HIS A 11 -1.58 6.99 14.58
C HIS A 11 -0.75 6.66 13.34
N ALA A 12 -1.26 7.11 12.20
CA ALA A 12 -0.63 6.95 10.93
C ALA A 12 0.56 7.87 10.99
N ASP A 13 1.72 7.25 10.88
CA ASP A 13 3.02 7.87 10.75
C ASP A 13 3.15 8.66 9.42
N ARG A 14 2.19 9.56 9.16
CA ARG A 14 2.12 10.35 7.94
C ARG A 14 3.03 11.55 8.12
N GLY A 15 3.99 11.70 7.21
CA GLY A 15 4.91 12.84 7.19
C GLY A 15 6.27 12.57 7.86
N GLN A 16 6.50 11.40 8.45
CA GLN A 16 7.88 10.97 8.69
C GLN A 16 8.51 10.66 7.34
N CYS A 17 9.64 11.31 7.02
CA CYS A 17 10.49 10.99 5.87
C CYS A 17 11.17 9.62 6.09
N ARG A 18 10.38 8.57 6.28
CA ARG A 18 10.83 7.21 6.49
C ARG A 18 11.00 6.55 5.13
N ALA A 19 12.19 6.01 4.91
CA ALA A 19 12.46 5.23 3.71
C ALA A 19 11.55 4.00 3.66
N ILE A 20 11.04 3.68 2.48
CA ILE A 20 10.24 2.50 2.22
C ILE A 20 11.16 1.46 1.58
N ASP A 21 11.37 0.35 2.28
CA ASP A 21 12.10 -0.79 1.72
C ASP A 21 11.18 -1.58 0.77
N LEU A 22 11.38 -1.43 -0.54
CA LEU A 22 10.56 -2.10 -1.54
C LEU A 22 10.82 -3.60 -1.60
N VAL A 23 12.02 -4.07 -1.23
CA VAL A 23 12.39 -5.48 -1.24
C VAL A 23 11.65 -6.20 -0.14
N ASP A 24 11.67 -5.66 1.08
CA ASP A 24 10.90 -6.22 2.19
C ASP A 24 9.41 -6.24 1.87
N LYS A 25 8.87 -5.15 1.30
CA LYS A 25 7.44 -5.08 0.95
C LYS A 25 7.03 -6.08 -0.12
N ILE A 26 7.88 -6.35 -1.13
CA ILE A 26 7.54 -7.33 -2.18
C ILE A 26 7.58 -8.77 -1.65
N THR A 27 8.39 -9.06 -0.63
CA THR A 27 8.41 -10.40 -0.01
C THR A 27 7.09 -10.78 0.63
N LEU A 28 6.31 -9.80 1.09
CA LEU A 28 5.00 -9.98 1.73
C LEU A 28 3.86 -10.27 0.73
N ILE A 29 4.14 -10.30 -0.58
CA ILE A 29 3.15 -10.52 -1.62
C ILE A 29 3.35 -11.92 -2.21
N ASP A 30 2.44 -12.85 -1.96
CA ASP A 30 2.62 -14.24 -2.40
C ASP A 30 2.38 -14.44 -3.91
N GLY A 31 1.42 -13.71 -4.50
CA GLY A 31 0.99 -13.90 -5.88
C GLY A 31 1.62 -12.94 -6.91
N HIS A 32 1.67 -13.39 -8.16
CA HIS A 32 1.97 -12.55 -9.32
C HIS A 32 0.79 -11.68 -9.72
N TRP A 33 1.07 -10.52 -10.30
CA TRP A 33 0.06 -9.59 -10.82
C TRP A 33 -0.94 -9.06 -9.78
N GLN A 34 -0.56 -9.08 -8.49
CA GLN A 34 -1.35 -8.53 -7.39
C GLN A 34 -0.75 -7.23 -6.83
N PRO A 35 -1.08 -6.05 -7.39
CA PRO A 35 -0.49 -4.80 -6.94
C PRO A 35 -0.94 -4.43 -5.52
N ARG A 36 0.01 -4.06 -4.66
CA ARG A 36 -0.26 -3.58 -3.28
C ARG A 36 0.28 -2.17 -3.09
N VAL A 37 -0.48 -1.32 -2.41
CA VAL A 37 -0.09 0.07 -2.08
C VAL A 37 0.98 0.05 -0.99
N VAL A 38 2.08 0.75 -1.23
CA VAL A 38 3.19 0.92 -0.27
C VAL A 38 3.33 2.34 0.22
N ALA A 39 2.83 3.32 -0.54
CA ALA A 39 2.78 4.73 -0.16
C ALA A 39 1.64 5.44 -0.86
N GLU A 40 1.22 6.57 -0.29
CA GLU A 40 0.22 7.47 -0.86
C GLU A 40 0.78 8.89 -0.85
N MET A 41 0.53 9.64 -1.91
CA MET A 41 0.90 11.05 -2.02
C MET A 41 -0.25 11.79 -2.70
N ASN A 42 -0.98 12.58 -1.92
CA ASN A 42 -2.24 13.19 -2.37
C ASN A 42 -3.18 12.10 -2.93
N ASP A 43 -3.63 12.25 -4.17
CA ASP A 43 -4.50 11.29 -4.87
C ASP A 43 -3.73 10.19 -5.62
N TYR A 44 -2.40 10.10 -5.44
CA TYR A 44 -1.55 9.08 -6.05
C TYR A 44 -1.22 7.95 -5.08
N GLN A 45 -1.15 6.74 -5.63
CA GLN A 45 -0.71 5.55 -4.93
C GLN A 45 0.56 4.98 -5.57
N PHE A 46 1.58 4.75 -4.76
CA PHE A 46 2.76 3.98 -5.16
C PHE A 46 2.49 2.52 -4.84
N LYS A 47 2.62 1.64 -5.84
CA LYS A 47 2.33 0.21 -5.70
C LYS A 47 3.55 -0.63 -6.09
N VAL A 48 3.66 -1.80 -5.47
CA VAL A 48 4.61 -2.85 -5.87
C VAL A 48 3.85 -4.10 -6.28
N VAL A 49 4.41 -4.85 -7.23
CA VAL A 49 3.80 -6.05 -7.80
C VAL A 49 4.90 -6.99 -8.29
N LYS A 50 4.72 -8.30 -8.11
CA LYS A 50 5.56 -9.32 -8.75
C LYS A 50 5.02 -9.55 -10.16
N VAL A 51 5.88 -9.43 -11.17
CA VAL A 51 5.52 -9.68 -12.58
C VAL A 51 6.01 -11.05 -13.01
N GLU A 52 5.22 -11.75 -13.82
CA GLU A 52 5.57 -13.07 -14.34
C GLU A 52 4.94 -13.27 -15.72
N GLY A 53 5.77 -13.58 -16.71
CA GLY A 53 5.33 -13.76 -18.10
C GLY A 53 4.86 -12.45 -18.74
N GLU A 54 3.99 -12.59 -19.75
CA GLU A 54 3.48 -11.47 -20.53
C GLU A 54 2.32 -10.77 -19.81
N PHE A 55 2.31 -9.44 -19.86
CA PHE A 55 1.19 -8.64 -19.38
C PHE A 55 0.03 -8.72 -20.38
N GLN A 56 -1.07 -9.35 -19.98
CA GLN A 56 -2.31 -9.37 -20.75
C GLN A 56 -3.00 -8.01 -20.61
N TRP A 57 -3.05 -7.25 -21.70
CA TRP A 57 -3.93 -6.09 -21.80
C TRP A 57 -5.39 -6.54 -21.94
N HIS A 58 -6.30 -5.80 -21.30
CA HIS A 58 -7.74 -5.86 -21.56
C HIS A 58 -8.15 -4.78 -22.55
#